data_AF-A0A3D3RGU3-F1
#
_entry.id   AF-A0A3D3RGU3-F1
#
_cell.length_a   1.000
_cell.length_b   1.000
_cell.length_c   1.000
_cell.angle_alpha   90.00
_cell.angle_beta   90.00
_cell.angle_gamma   90.00
#
_symmetry.space_group_name_H-M   'P 1'
#
loop_
_entity.id
_entity.type
_entity.pdbx_description
1 polymer ?
#
loop_
_entity_poly.entity_id
_entity_poly.type
_entity_poly.pdbx_seq_one_letter_code
_entity_poly.pdbx_strand_id
1 'polypeptide(L)'
;LQFDTACSEDMLDRNWQRLILTHLEEREHVGVLTGSPITDMKITLVSGRAHQKHTEGGDFRQATYRAIRQGLKEAKSVLLEPYYEFRMELPTEQVGRAMADIQKMQGSFEGPWMEGEMAILTGTAPVSTMRGYQTELISYTKGCGRMFCSFKGYESCHNQEEVIESIGYDSERDLENPTGSVFCAHGAGFLVPWYQVKDYMHIEAIDTIRKEKEDFARKEMSVKTSSYDDFISHDEIEEIFDRTFGTGSFKKRRDIGATRQVIEYKKEKKKIETPSEASFLWKQRKEEKKEAIKKQEEYLLVDGYNIIFSWEELKDLATVSIDGARNKLMDILCNYQGFKHCELIVVFDAYKLEGHPVEISNYHNIHVVYTKEAETADQYIEKLVHQIGKKYDV
;
A
#
# COMPACT_ATOMS: atom_id res chain seq x y z
N LEU A 1 -2.77 1.41 2.02
CA LEU A 1 -3.12 1.23 0.59
C LEU A 1 -2.62 -0.12 0.13
N GLN A 2 -3.31 -0.76 -0.81
CA GLN A 2 -2.84 -1.99 -1.45
C GLN A 2 -2.68 -1.74 -2.94
N PHE A 3 -1.54 -2.10 -3.51
CA PHE A 3 -1.24 -1.92 -4.92
C PHE A 3 -1.12 -3.29 -5.58
N ASP A 4 -1.71 -3.43 -6.77
CA ASP A 4 -1.78 -4.70 -7.49
C ASP A 4 -1.71 -4.45 -9.00
N THR A 5 -1.39 -5.47 -9.79
CA THR A 5 -1.42 -5.41 -11.25
C THR A 5 -2.21 -6.56 -11.83
N ALA A 6 -3.12 -6.23 -12.73
CA ALA A 6 -3.86 -7.17 -13.57
C ALA A 6 -3.52 -6.98 -15.07
N CYS A 7 -2.53 -6.14 -15.37
CA CYS A 7 -2.12 -5.82 -16.74
C CYS A 7 -1.27 -6.94 -17.34
N SER A 8 -1.60 -7.38 -18.56
CA SER A 8 -0.78 -8.36 -19.28
C SER A 8 0.58 -7.77 -19.66
N GLU A 9 1.64 -8.58 -19.55
CA GLU A 9 2.99 -8.22 -20.02
C GLU A 9 3.02 -7.94 -21.53
N ASP A 10 2.08 -8.51 -22.30
CA ASP A 10 1.93 -8.23 -23.75
C ASP A 10 1.43 -6.80 -24.03
N MET A 11 0.72 -6.20 -23.08
CA MET A 11 0.12 -4.87 -23.23
C MET A 11 1.07 -3.77 -22.75
N LEU A 12 1.75 -4.04 -21.63
CA LEU A 12 2.73 -3.15 -21.05
C LEU A 12 3.85 -3.97 -20.44
N ASP A 13 5.09 -3.73 -20.88
CA ASP A 13 6.25 -4.45 -20.38
C ASP A 13 6.32 -4.42 -18.85
N ARG A 14 6.76 -5.53 -18.27
CA ARG A 14 6.85 -5.72 -16.82
C ARG A 14 7.66 -4.62 -16.12
N ASN A 15 8.67 -4.08 -16.78
CA ASN A 15 9.50 -3.00 -16.24
C ASN A 15 8.66 -1.73 -16.00
N TRP A 16 7.79 -1.37 -16.95
CA TRP A 16 6.89 -0.22 -16.81
C TRP A 16 5.81 -0.46 -15.76
N GLN A 17 5.27 -1.68 -15.70
CA GLN A 17 4.31 -2.03 -14.66
C GLN A 17 4.92 -1.88 -13.25
N ARG A 18 6.15 -2.36 -13.06
CA ARG A 18 6.89 -2.18 -11.81
C ARG A 18 7.12 -0.71 -11.50
N LEU A 19 7.51 0.09 -12.49
CA LEU A 19 7.73 1.52 -12.32
C LEU A 19 6.46 2.24 -11.84
N ILE A 20 5.30 1.93 -12.41
CA ILE A 20 4.01 2.47 -11.97
C ILE A 20 3.73 2.09 -10.51
N LEU A 21 3.94 0.82 -10.14
CA LEU A 21 3.75 0.36 -8.77
C LEU A 21 4.70 1.07 -7.78
N THR A 22 5.96 1.30 -8.17
CA THR A 22 6.90 2.09 -7.38
C THR A 22 6.41 3.53 -7.19
N HIS A 23 5.92 4.19 -8.24
CA HIS A 23 5.35 5.53 -8.11
C HIS A 23 4.06 5.57 -7.28
N LEU A 24 3.30 4.48 -7.24
CA LEU A 24 2.16 4.36 -6.32
C LEU A 24 2.61 4.31 -4.85
N GLU A 25 3.77 3.73 -4.56
CA GLU A 25 4.30 3.54 -3.20
C GLU A 25 5.17 4.70 -2.71
N GLU A 26 5.83 5.44 -3.60
CA GLU A 26 6.85 6.44 -3.22
C GLU A 26 6.30 7.71 -2.53
N ARG A 27 5.00 8.00 -2.66
CA ARG A 27 4.38 9.23 -2.13
C ARG A 27 3.01 8.95 -1.51
N GLU A 28 2.69 9.68 -0.45
CA GLU A 28 1.32 9.78 0.05
C GLU A 28 0.43 10.54 -0.94
N HIS A 29 -0.63 9.87 -1.40
CA HIS A 29 -1.60 10.45 -2.31
C HIS A 29 -2.67 11.22 -1.53
N VAL A 30 -2.97 12.42 -1.98
CA VAL A 30 -3.90 13.34 -1.31
C VAL A 30 -5.30 13.27 -1.92
N GLY A 31 -6.32 13.25 -1.07
CA GLY A 31 -7.73 13.25 -1.42
C GLY A 31 -8.22 14.58 -2.00
N VAL A 32 -9.37 14.53 -2.68
CA VAL A 32 -9.94 15.69 -3.40
C VAL A 32 -10.83 16.58 -2.54
N LEU A 33 -11.22 16.13 -1.34
CA LEU A 33 -12.16 16.85 -0.48
C LEU A 33 -11.46 17.88 0.43
N THR A 34 -10.41 17.46 1.11
CA THR A 34 -9.74 18.24 2.17
C THR A 34 -8.22 18.30 1.99
N GLY A 35 -7.68 17.68 0.95
CA GLY A 35 -6.24 17.49 0.79
C GLY A 35 -5.62 16.49 1.78
N SER A 36 -6.42 15.82 2.60
CA SER A 36 -5.97 14.77 3.53
C SER A 36 -5.51 13.52 2.78
N PRO A 37 -4.57 12.71 3.33
CA PRO A 37 -4.09 11.51 2.68
C PRO A 37 -5.21 10.47 2.49
N ILE A 38 -5.17 9.74 1.38
CA ILE A 38 -6.11 8.64 1.12
C ILE A 38 -5.69 7.37 1.88
N THR A 39 -6.67 6.58 2.29
CA THR A 39 -6.45 5.31 3.01
C THR A 39 -7.47 4.25 2.60
N ASP A 40 -7.21 3.00 2.98
CA ASP A 40 -8.14 1.86 2.83
C ASP A 40 -8.62 1.58 1.40
N MET A 41 -7.79 1.96 0.41
CA MET A 41 -8.03 1.68 -1.01
C MET A 41 -7.13 0.57 -1.53
N LYS A 42 -7.67 -0.23 -2.45
CA LYS A 42 -6.93 -1.11 -3.35
C LYS A 42 -6.88 -0.45 -4.74
N ILE A 43 -5.67 -0.17 -5.23
CA ILE A 43 -5.42 0.39 -6.55
C ILE A 43 -4.80 -0.71 -7.41
N THR A 44 -5.39 -0.96 -8.57
CA THR A 44 -4.96 -2.03 -9.47
C THR A 44 -4.64 -1.47 -10.84
N LEU A 45 -3.42 -1.71 -11.33
CA LEU A 45 -3.04 -1.40 -12.70
C LEU A 45 -3.73 -2.39 -13.63
N VAL A 46 -4.65 -1.89 -14.46
CA VAL A 46 -5.46 -2.74 -15.33
C VAL A 46 -4.89 -2.82 -16.75
N SER A 47 -4.48 -1.68 -17.30
CA SER A 47 -4.00 -1.55 -18.67
C SER A 47 -3.04 -0.38 -18.79
N GLY A 48 -2.14 -0.43 -19.77
CA GLY A 48 -1.29 0.71 -20.11
C GLY A 48 -0.66 0.52 -21.48
N ARG A 49 -0.07 1.58 -22.04
CA ARG A 49 0.72 1.51 -23.27
C ARG A 49 1.93 2.41 -23.12
N ALA A 50 3.06 1.97 -23.66
CA ALA A 50 4.28 2.76 -23.80
C ALA A 50 4.66 2.83 -25.27
N HIS A 51 5.25 3.95 -25.69
CA HIS A 51 5.85 4.12 -27.01
C HIS A 51 7.37 4.13 -26.90
N GLN A 52 8.07 3.27 -27.64
CA GLN A 52 9.53 3.08 -27.51
C GLN A 52 10.38 4.35 -27.66
N LYS A 53 9.87 5.38 -28.35
CA LYS A 53 10.61 6.64 -28.62
C LYS A 53 10.08 7.86 -27.86
N HIS A 54 8.91 7.76 -27.26
CA HIS A 54 8.18 8.93 -26.74
C HIS A 54 7.65 8.72 -25.33
N THR A 55 7.98 7.59 -24.71
CA THR A 55 7.63 7.31 -23.32
C THR A 55 8.90 7.20 -22.52
N GLU A 56 9.02 8.10 -21.55
CA GLU A 56 10.11 8.16 -20.60
C GLU A 56 9.60 7.77 -19.20
N GLY A 57 10.50 7.45 -18.28
CA GLY A 57 10.10 7.05 -16.91
C GLY A 57 9.27 8.12 -16.19
N GLY A 58 9.58 9.40 -16.43
CA GLY A 58 8.83 10.53 -15.86
C GLY A 58 7.36 10.61 -16.30
N ASP A 59 7.02 10.08 -17.48
CA ASP A 59 5.65 10.11 -18.00
C ASP A 59 4.73 9.22 -17.17
N PHE A 60 5.19 8.02 -16.82
CA PHE A 60 4.41 7.10 -15.99
C PHE A 60 4.21 7.62 -14.57
N ARG A 61 5.18 8.37 -14.03
CA ARG A 61 5.02 9.05 -12.73
C ARG A 61 3.84 10.02 -12.77
N GLN A 62 3.84 10.92 -13.74
CA GLN A 62 2.77 11.92 -13.90
C GLN A 62 1.42 11.28 -14.22
N ALA A 63 1.41 10.27 -15.11
CA ALA A 63 0.20 9.53 -15.46
C ALA A 63 -0.41 8.82 -14.23
N THR A 64 0.42 8.21 -13.38
CA THR A 64 -0.01 7.51 -12.17
C THR A 64 -0.71 8.44 -11.20
N TYR A 65 -0.09 9.58 -10.87
CA TYR A 65 -0.67 10.53 -9.91
C TYR A 65 -1.96 11.15 -10.42
N ARG A 66 -2.00 11.52 -11.70
CA ARG A 66 -3.19 12.10 -12.34
C ARG A 66 -4.31 11.07 -12.45
N ALA A 67 -4.00 9.80 -12.71
CA ALA A 67 -5.00 8.73 -12.76
C ALA A 67 -5.66 8.51 -11.38
N ILE A 68 -4.89 8.54 -10.29
CA ILE A 68 -5.47 8.45 -8.93
C ILE A 68 -6.37 9.66 -8.68
N ARG A 69 -5.89 10.87 -8.96
CA ARG A 69 -6.64 12.12 -8.76
C ARG A 69 -7.94 12.15 -9.57
N GLN A 70 -7.90 11.77 -10.84
CA GLN A 70 -9.09 11.63 -11.68
C GLN A 70 -10.06 10.59 -11.11
N GLY A 71 -9.57 9.41 -10.72
CA GLY A 71 -10.40 8.36 -10.13
C GLY A 71 -11.11 8.81 -8.85
N LEU A 72 -10.45 9.61 -8.01
CA LEU A 72 -11.04 10.20 -6.81
C LEU A 72 -12.13 11.25 -7.11
N LYS A 73 -12.01 11.99 -8.22
CA LYS A 73 -13.04 12.95 -8.68
C LYS A 73 -14.26 12.24 -9.27
N GLU A 74 -14.06 11.12 -9.95
CA GLU A 74 -15.16 10.32 -10.50
C GLU A 74 -15.87 9.49 -9.43
N ALA A 75 -15.17 9.12 -8.36
CA ALA A 75 -15.71 8.38 -7.24
C ALA A 75 -16.43 9.28 -6.23
N LYS A 76 -17.38 8.69 -5.49
CA LYS A 76 -17.93 9.33 -4.29
C LYS A 76 -16.94 9.21 -3.13
N SER A 77 -16.06 10.20 -3.01
CA SER A 77 -15.10 10.29 -1.90
C SER A 77 -15.83 10.56 -0.57
N VAL A 78 -15.38 9.90 0.49
CA VAL A 78 -15.90 10.06 1.87
C VAL A 78 -14.74 10.46 2.78
N LEU A 79 -14.99 11.43 3.66
CA LEU A 79 -14.01 11.85 4.65
C LEU A 79 -14.05 10.91 5.85
N LEU A 80 -12.88 10.51 6.32
CA LEU A 80 -12.76 9.72 7.54
C LEU A 80 -12.22 10.60 8.66
N GLU A 81 -12.67 10.34 9.89
CA GLU A 81 -12.14 10.98 11.09
C GLU A 81 -11.69 9.91 12.10
N PRO A 82 -10.76 10.24 13.01
CA PRO A 82 -10.30 9.30 14.01
C PRO A 82 -11.37 9.08 15.09
N TYR A 83 -11.52 7.82 15.52
CA TYR A 83 -12.41 7.39 16.58
C TYR A 83 -11.62 6.86 17.78
N TYR A 84 -12.08 7.19 18.98
CA TYR A 84 -11.68 6.53 20.21
C TYR A 84 -12.56 5.31 20.46
N GLU A 85 -11.96 4.26 21.01
CA GLU A 85 -12.64 3.28 21.84
C GLU A 85 -12.51 3.76 23.29
N PHE A 86 -13.64 3.92 23.98
CA PHE A 86 -13.67 4.40 25.34
C PHE A 86 -14.21 3.35 26.31
N ARG A 87 -13.73 3.43 27.54
CA ARG A 87 -14.28 2.75 28.71
C ARG A 87 -14.48 3.77 29.82
N MET A 88 -15.71 3.92 30.27
CA MET A 88 -16.09 4.82 31.36
C MET A 88 -16.60 4.04 32.55
N GLU A 89 -16.19 4.47 33.74
CA GLU A 89 -16.65 3.95 35.02
C GLU A 89 -17.31 5.09 35.77
N LEU A 90 -18.59 4.94 36.14
CA LEU A 90 -19.39 6.00 36.75
C LEU A 90 -20.48 5.44 37.65
N PRO A 91 -21.00 6.21 38.61
CA PRO A 91 -22.13 5.77 39.44
C PRO A 91 -23.38 5.47 38.61
N THR A 92 -24.14 4.44 39.00
CA THR A 92 -25.36 3.99 38.30
C THR A 92 -26.39 5.11 38.08
N GLU A 93 -26.49 6.06 39.01
CA GLU A 93 -27.37 7.23 38.92
C GLU A 93 -27.05 8.17 37.74
N GLN A 94 -25.80 8.18 37.28
CA GLN A 94 -25.31 9.11 36.25
C GLN A 94 -25.19 8.46 34.86
N VAL A 95 -25.47 7.16 34.74
CA VAL A 95 -25.36 6.40 33.48
C VAL A 95 -26.23 6.98 32.38
N GLY A 96 -27.48 7.33 32.69
CA GLY A 96 -28.40 7.89 31.70
C GLY A 96 -27.91 9.20 31.08
N ARG A 97 -27.25 10.05 31.88
CA ARG A 97 -26.63 11.29 31.40
C ARG A 97 -25.45 10.98 30.49
N ALA A 98 -24.55 10.10 30.91
CA ALA A 98 -23.39 9.72 30.11
C ALA A 98 -23.83 9.15 28.75
N MET A 99 -24.83 8.28 28.72
CA MET A 99 -25.37 7.74 27.46
C MET A 99 -25.90 8.85 26.54
N ALA A 100 -26.63 9.82 27.08
CA ALA A 100 -27.14 10.95 26.32
C ALA A 100 -26.01 11.84 25.75
N ASP A 101 -24.97 12.09 26.54
CA ASP A 101 -23.79 12.85 26.10
C ASP A 101 -23.05 12.11 24.98
N ILE A 102 -22.84 10.78 25.10
CA ILE A 102 -22.20 9.99 24.04
C ILE A 102 -23.02 10.05 22.74
N GLN A 103 -24.34 9.91 22.80
CA GLN A 103 -25.21 10.05 21.62
C GLN A 103 -25.11 11.45 21.00
N LYS A 104 -25.09 12.48 21.84
CA LYS A 104 -24.92 13.87 21.38
C LYS A 104 -23.57 14.08 20.68
N MET A 105 -22.53 13.41 21.16
CA MET A 105 -21.19 13.39 20.56
C MET A 105 -21.06 12.47 19.33
N GLN A 106 -22.16 11.93 18.81
CA GLN A 106 -22.21 10.97 17.69
C GLN A 106 -21.42 9.67 17.97
N GLY A 107 -21.30 9.31 19.24
CA GLY A 107 -20.71 8.05 19.66
C GLY A 107 -21.72 6.90 19.68
N SER A 108 -21.20 5.68 19.54
CA SER A 108 -21.91 4.43 19.74
C SER A 108 -21.44 3.76 21.03
N PHE A 109 -22.29 3.00 21.69
CA PHE A 109 -21.92 2.27 22.92
C PHE A 109 -22.64 0.94 23.02
N GLU A 110 -22.09 0.07 23.85
CA GLU A 110 -22.71 -1.18 24.28
C GLU A 110 -23.57 -0.97 25.53
N GLY A 111 -24.37 -1.97 25.90
CA GLY A 111 -25.16 -1.92 27.13
C GLY A 111 -24.26 -1.74 28.37
N PRO A 112 -24.66 -0.92 29.35
CA PRO A 112 -23.86 -0.68 30.54
C PRO A 112 -23.78 -1.96 31.40
N TRP A 113 -22.57 -2.27 31.86
CA TRP A 113 -22.32 -3.37 32.79
C TRP A 113 -22.38 -2.83 34.21
N MET A 114 -23.34 -3.31 35.00
CA MET A 114 -23.53 -2.84 36.37
C MET A 114 -22.68 -3.67 37.33
N GLU A 115 -21.86 -3.00 38.14
CA GLU A 115 -21.02 -3.58 39.18
C GLU A 115 -21.32 -2.87 40.53
N GLY A 116 -22.38 -3.35 41.20
CA GLY A 116 -22.84 -2.74 42.45
C GLY A 116 -23.38 -1.32 42.25
N GLU A 117 -22.76 -0.34 42.92
CA GLU A 117 -23.13 1.07 42.78
C GLU A 117 -22.48 1.77 41.57
N MET A 118 -21.54 1.09 40.91
CA MET A 118 -20.82 1.58 39.73
C MET A 118 -21.32 0.89 38.47
N ALA A 119 -21.14 1.56 37.34
CA ALA A 119 -21.44 1.05 36.02
C ALA A 119 -20.27 1.29 35.09
N ILE A 120 -20.02 0.33 34.21
CA ILE A 120 -19.01 0.39 33.16
C ILE A 120 -19.73 0.57 31.83
N LEU A 121 -19.41 1.65 31.11
CA LEU A 121 -19.91 1.93 29.76
C LEU A 121 -18.75 1.87 28.77
N THR A 122 -18.87 1.00 27.77
CA THR A 122 -17.90 0.83 26.68
C THR A 122 -18.51 1.27 25.36
N GLY A 123 -17.70 1.85 24.49
CA GLY A 123 -18.18 2.33 23.21
C GLY A 123 -17.12 3.00 22.37
N THR A 124 -17.56 3.65 21.31
CA THR A 124 -16.69 4.34 20.36
C THR A 124 -17.25 5.70 20.01
N ALA A 125 -16.40 6.70 19.87
CA ALA A 125 -16.84 8.06 19.55
C ALA A 125 -15.77 8.84 18.78
N PRO A 126 -16.18 9.85 17.99
CA PRO A 126 -15.25 10.74 17.32
C PRO A 126 -14.30 11.43 18.30
N VAL A 127 -13.02 11.49 17.94
CA VAL A 127 -12.00 12.19 18.75
C VAL A 127 -12.30 13.69 18.87
N SER A 128 -12.85 14.26 17.79
CA SER A 128 -13.23 15.67 17.67
C SER A 128 -14.22 16.10 18.76
N THR A 129 -15.23 15.26 19.03
CA THR A 129 -16.32 15.55 19.98
C THR A 129 -15.97 15.16 21.43
N MET A 130 -15.09 14.17 21.63
CA MET A 130 -14.69 13.70 22.97
C MET A 130 -13.67 14.58 23.70
N ARG A 131 -13.14 15.61 23.04
CA ARG A 131 -12.09 16.46 23.59
C ARG A 131 -12.59 17.21 24.82
N GLY A 132 -11.98 16.93 25.97
CA GLY A 132 -12.33 17.59 27.25
C GLY A 132 -13.51 16.95 28.00
N TYR A 133 -14.17 15.93 27.42
CA TYR A 133 -15.31 15.27 28.07
C TYR A 133 -14.96 14.63 29.41
N GLN A 134 -13.70 14.19 29.61
CA GLN A 134 -13.22 13.67 30.89
C GLN A 134 -13.44 14.64 32.06
N THR A 135 -13.25 15.94 31.83
CA THR A 135 -13.43 16.97 32.86
C THR A 135 -14.91 17.15 33.21
N GLU A 136 -15.78 17.11 32.19
CA GLU A 136 -17.23 17.19 32.39
C GLU A 136 -17.75 15.96 33.14
N LEU A 137 -17.30 14.76 32.77
CA LEU A 137 -17.59 13.51 33.46
C LEU A 137 -17.25 13.60 34.94
N ILE A 138 -16.02 14.03 35.27
CA ILE A 138 -15.58 14.21 36.66
C ILE A 138 -16.47 15.21 37.40
N SER A 139 -16.88 16.29 36.74
CA SER A 139 -17.72 17.34 37.34
C SER A 139 -19.10 16.82 37.75
N TYR A 140 -19.84 16.19 36.84
CA TYR A 140 -21.21 15.73 37.16
C TYR A 140 -21.25 14.44 37.99
N THR A 141 -20.17 13.66 38.00
CA THR A 141 -20.02 12.48 38.88
C THR A 141 -19.41 12.82 40.24
N LYS A 142 -19.21 14.11 40.56
CA LYS A 142 -18.60 14.57 41.82
C LYS A 142 -17.22 13.95 42.11
N GLY A 143 -16.45 13.66 41.06
CA GLY A 143 -15.12 13.06 41.15
C GLY A 143 -15.07 11.53 41.12
N CYS A 144 -16.22 10.84 41.10
CA CYS A 144 -16.26 9.38 41.08
C CYS A 144 -16.08 8.78 39.68
N GLY A 145 -16.34 9.56 38.63
CA GLY A 145 -16.26 9.12 37.24
C GLY A 145 -14.84 9.03 36.70
N ARG A 146 -14.54 7.97 35.96
CA ARG A 146 -13.28 7.77 35.25
C ARG A 146 -13.54 7.40 33.80
N MET A 147 -12.70 7.90 32.89
CA MET A 147 -12.76 7.56 31.48
C MET A 147 -11.36 7.21 30.98
N PHE A 148 -11.28 6.15 30.20
CA PHE A 148 -10.11 5.74 29.44
C PHE A 148 -10.47 5.74 27.97
N CYS A 149 -9.61 6.31 27.13
CA CYS A 149 -9.76 6.30 25.68
C CYS A 149 -8.51 5.71 25.04
N SER A 150 -8.69 4.81 24.08
CA SER A 150 -7.64 4.30 23.20
C SER A 150 -8.01 4.60 21.75
N PHE A 151 -7.00 4.88 20.92
CA PHE A 151 -7.22 5.05 19.49
C PHE A 151 -7.71 3.73 18.88
N LYS A 152 -8.89 3.75 18.25
CA LYS A 152 -9.47 2.58 17.58
C LYS A 152 -9.06 2.50 16.11
N GLY A 153 -9.13 3.64 15.41
CA GLY A 153 -8.94 3.73 13.97
C GLY A 153 -9.68 4.92 13.39
N TYR A 154 -10.00 4.83 12.11
CA TYR A 154 -10.75 5.85 11.38
C TYR A 154 -12.12 5.31 10.97
N GLU A 155 -13.15 6.12 11.07
CA GLU A 155 -14.50 5.80 10.57
C GLU A 155 -15.07 7.01 9.82
N SER A 156 -16.26 6.84 9.23
CA SER A 156 -16.93 7.91 8.47
C SER A 156 -17.07 9.17 9.33
N CYS A 157 -16.67 10.30 8.74
CA CYS A 157 -16.79 11.59 9.39
C CYS A 157 -18.27 11.95 9.58
N HIS A 158 -18.65 12.26 10.82
CA HIS A 158 -20.03 12.58 11.18
C HIS A 158 -20.49 13.92 10.61
N ASN A 159 -19.59 14.91 10.49
CA ASN A 159 -19.88 16.26 10.01
C ASN A 159 -19.03 16.64 8.79
N GLN A 160 -18.96 15.74 7.80
CA GLN A 160 -18.11 15.89 6.61
C GLN A 160 -18.27 17.25 5.90
N GLU A 161 -19.50 17.74 5.70
CA GLU A 161 -19.74 18.99 4.95
C GLU A 161 -19.14 20.22 5.66
N GLU A 162 -19.34 20.32 6.97
CA GLU A 162 -18.78 21.40 7.80
C GLU A 162 -17.25 21.39 7.80
N VAL A 163 -16.66 20.20 7.89
CA VAL A 163 -15.20 20.03 7.84
C VAL A 163 -14.64 20.42 6.47
N ILE A 164 -15.30 20.02 5.38
CA ILE A 164 -14.90 20.42 4.03
C ILE A 164 -14.98 21.93 3.86
N GLU A 165 -16.07 22.57 4.30
CA GLU A 165 -16.26 24.01 4.17
C GLU A 165 -15.23 24.79 5.00
N SER A 166 -14.97 24.37 6.23
CA SER A 166 -13.98 25.01 7.11
C SER A 166 -12.55 24.92 6.59
N ILE A 167 -12.17 23.79 5.97
CA ILE A 167 -10.85 23.62 5.36
C ILE A 167 -10.77 24.42 4.05
N GLY A 168 -11.86 24.47 3.28
CA GLY A 168 -11.95 25.26 2.04
C GLY A 168 -10.99 24.80 0.95
N TYR A 169 -10.61 23.52 0.94
CA TYR A 169 -9.67 22.97 -0.03
C TYR A 169 -10.31 22.86 -1.43
N ASP A 170 -9.68 23.46 -2.43
CA ASP A 170 -10.10 23.38 -3.83
C ASP A 170 -9.15 22.50 -4.64
N SER A 171 -9.57 21.26 -4.90
CA SER A 171 -8.81 20.30 -5.70
C SER A 171 -8.46 20.76 -7.11
N GLU A 172 -9.25 21.64 -7.75
CA GLU A 172 -8.99 22.11 -9.12
C GLU A 172 -7.89 23.18 -9.17
N ARG A 173 -7.60 23.82 -8.03
CA ARG A 173 -6.54 24.84 -7.91
C ARG A 173 -5.23 24.28 -7.38
N ASP A 174 -5.19 23.00 -7.03
CA ASP A 174 -3.99 22.33 -6.54
C ASP A 174 -3.04 22.04 -7.72
N LEU A 175 -2.00 22.87 -7.85
CA LEU A 175 -0.97 22.73 -8.88
C LEU A 175 -0.01 21.56 -8.62
N GLU A 176 0.16 21.14 -7.36
CA GLU A 176 1.02 20.01 -7.02
C GLU A 176 0.33 18.66 -7.30
N ASN A 177 -1.00 18.64 -7.25
CA ASN A 177 -1.82 17.44 -7.44
C ASN A 177 -2.99 17.73 -8.39
N PRO A 178 -2.71 18.01 -9.67
CA PRO A 178 -3.73 18.40 -10.64
C PRO A 178 -4.75 17.28 -10.87
N THR A 179 -6.02 17.67 -10.99
CA THR A 179 -7.14 16.75 -11.27
C THR A 179 -7.21 16.32 -12.72
N GLY A 180 -6.83 17.22 -13.64
CA GLY A 180 -6.81 16.95 -15.09
C GLY A 180 -5.63 16.09 -15.54
N SER A 181 -5.73 15.60 -16.77
CA SER A 181 -4.66 14.86 -17.45
C SER A 181 -4.00 15.71 -18.53
N VAL A 182 -2.82 15.28 -19.01
CA VAL A 182 -2.10 15.92 -20.12
C VAL A 182 -2.06 14.95 -21.28
N PHE A 183 -2.47 15.42 -22.46
CA PHE A 183 -2.42 14.67 -23.71
C PHE A 183 -1.55 15.39 -24.72
N CYS A 184 -0.97 14.64 -25.65
CA CYS A 184 -0.12 15.20 -26.70
C CYS A 184 -0.82 15.10 -28.05
N ALA A 185 -0.95 16.21 -28.76
CA ALA A 185 -1.41 16.25 -30.15
C ALA A 185 -0.44 17.13 -30.97
N HIS A 186 -0.03 16.64 -32.14
CA HIS A 186 0.88 17.36 -33.04
C HIS A 186 2.20 17.82 -32.38
N GLY A 187 2.69 17.07 -31.38
CA GLY A 187 3.93 17.40 -30.67
C GLY A 187 3.79 18.44 -29.55
N ALA A 188 2.58 18.91 -29.25
CA ALA A 188 2.29 19.80 -28.13
C ALA A 188 1.40 19.12 -27.09
N GLY A 189 1.76 19.28 -25.81
CA GLY A 189 0.93 18.86 -24.68
C GLY A 189 -0.21 19.85 -24.43
N PHE A 190 -1.42 19.36 -24.23
CA PHE A 190 -2.58 20.14 -23.81
C PHE A 190 -3.24 19.50 -22.59
N LEU A 191 -3.84 20.33 -21.74
CA LEU A 191 -4.49 19.88 -20.51
C LEU A 191 -5.96 19.53 -20.80
N VAL A 192 -6.37 18.35 -20.34
CA VAL A 192 -7.75 17.87 -20.43
C VAL A 192 -8.32 17.80 -19.02
N PRO A 193 -9.44 18.50 -18.75
CA PRO A 193 -10.14 18.40 -17.47
C PRO A 193 -10.53 16.95 -17.14
N TRP A 194 -10.54 16.59 -15.85
CA TRP A 194 -10.77 15.22 -15.39
C TRP A 194 -12.02 14.55 -15.99
N TYR A 195 -13.10 15.32 -16.17
CA TYR A 195 -14.39 14.83 -16.68
C TYR A 195 -14.40 14.56 -18.21
N GLN A 196 -13.38 15.01 -18.94
CA GLN A 196 -13.22 14.78 -20.38
C GLN A 196 -12.14 13.75 -20.70
N VAL A 197 -11.30 13.35 -19.72
CA VAL A 197 -10.13 12.50 -19.98
C VAL A 197 -10.51 11.21 -20.71
N LYS A 198 -11.66 10.60 -20.36
CA LYS A 198 -12.13 9.35 -20.98
C LYS A 198 -12.32 9.45 -22.50
N ASP A 199 -12.71 10.62 -23.02
CA ASP A 199 -12.93 10.83 -24.45
C ASP A 199 -11.60 10.87 -25.24
N TYR A 200 -10.49 11.16 -24.55
CA TYR A 200 -9.16 11.26 -25.13
C TYR A 200 -8.30 10.02 -24.86
N MET A 201 -8.75 9.09 -24.02
CA MET A 201 -7.98 7.88 -23.71
C MET A 201 -7.83 6.98 -24.94
N HIS A 202 -6.60 6.58 -25.24
CA HIS A 202 -6.28 5.69 -26.38
C HIS A 202 -6.42 4.19 -26.03
N ILE A 203 -6.86 3.89 -24.80
CA ILE A 203 -7.01 2.55 -24.25
C ILE A 203 -8.40 2.47 -23.64
N GLU A 204 -9.11 1.36 -23.87
CA GLU A 204 -10.42 1.14 -23.29
C GLU A 204 -10.30 0.99 -21.76
N ALA A 205 -10.84 1.96 -21.02
CA ALA A 205 -10.86 1.92 -19.58
C ALA A 205 -11.92 0.94 -19.09
N ILE A 206 -11.52 -0.26 -18.62
CA ILE A 206 -12.27 -1.21 -17.75
C ILE A 206 -13.64 -1.72 -18.22
N ASP A 207 -14.36 -1.05 -19.13
CA ASP A 207 -15.65 -1.50 -19.64
C ASP A 207 -15.52 -2.83 -20.39
N THR A 208 -14.37 -3.10 -21.00
CA THR A 208 -14.05 -4.39 -21.61
C THR A 208 -13.86 -5.49 -20.57
N ILE A 209 -13.29 -5.22 -19.39
CA ILE A 209 -13.08 -6.23 -18.33
C ILE A 209 -14.34 -6.47 -17.51
N ARG A 210 -15.17 -5.44 -17.29
CA ARG A 210 -16.50 -5.63 -16.70
C ARG A 210 -17.41 -6.41 -17.65
N LYS A 211 -17.42 -6.08 -18.95
CA LYS A 211 -18.14 -6.86 -19.97
C LYS A 211 -17.58 -8.27 -20.10
N GLU A 212 -16.27 -8.47 -20.08
CA GLU A 212 -15.66 -9.81 -20.12
C GLU A 212 -15.99 -10.62 -18.87
N LYS A 213 -16.02 -10.04 -17.65
CA LYS A 213 -16.47 -10.74 -16.44
C LYS A 213 -17.96 -11.04 -16.45
N GLU A 214 -18.79 -10.12 -16.94
CA GLU A 214 -20.24 -10.33 -17.11
C GLU A 214 -20.54 -11.36 -18.20
N ASP A 215 -19.79 -11.36 -19.31
CA ASP A 215 -19.92 -12.30 -20.42
C ASP A 215 -19.35 -13.68 -20.05
N PHE A 216 -18.27 -13.76 -19.25
CA PHE A 216 -17.76 -15.01 -18.70
C PHE A 216 -18.74 -15.61 -17.68
N ALA A 217 -19.37 -14.78 -16.84
CA ALA A 217 -20.45 -15.21 -15.94
C ALA A 217 -21.70 -15.67 -16.72
N ARG A 218 -22.07 -14.98 -17.81
CA ARG A 218 -23.14 -15.42 -18.73
C ARG A 218 -22.80 -16.69 -19.49
N LYS A 219 -21.52 -16.91 -19.82
CA LYS A 219 -21.03 -18.12 -20.52
C LYS A 219 -20.92 -19.32 -19.58
N GLU A 220 -20.54 -19.12 -18.32
CA GLU A 220 -20.66 -20.15 -17.28
C GLU A 220 -22.12 -20.51 -17.00
N MET A 221 -23.02 -19.52 -16.97
CA MET A 221 -24.46 -19.76 -16.83
C MET A 221 -25.03 -20.48 -18.06
N SER A 222 -24.63 -20.12 -19.29
CA SER A 222 -25.15 -20.80 -20.49
C SER A 222 -24.59 -22.21 -20.69
N VAL A 223 -23.35 -22.47 -20.27
CA VAL A 223 -22.77 -23.83 -20.22
C VAL A 223 -23.44 -24.68 -19.13
N LYS A 224 -23.80 -24.09 -17.99
CA LYS A 224 -24.58 -24.77 -16.94
C LYS A 224 -26.08 -24.93 -17.26
N THR A 225 -26.58 -24.24 -18.29
CA THR A 225 -28.00 -24.31 -18.73
C THR A 225 -28.20 -25.22 -19.94
N SER A 226 -27.13 -25.86 -20.45
CA SER A 226 -27.18 -26.79 -21.60
C SER A 226 -26.66 -28.19 -21.26
N SER A 227 -27.11 -28.76 -20.14
CA SER A 227 -27.25 -30.21 -19.98
C SER A 227 -27.84 -30.51 -18.61
N TYR A 228 -29.05 -31.08 -18.62
CA TYR A 228 -29.89 -31.62 -17.55
C TYR A 228 -31.26 -30.95 -17.48
N ASP A 229 -32.04 -31.21 -18.53
CA ASP A 229 -33.45 -31.53 -18.35
C ASP A 229 -33.69 -32.82 -19.15
N ASP A 230 -33.59 -33.95 -18.45
CA ASP A 230 -34.36 -35.16 -18.73
C ASP A 230 -34.18 -36.14 -17.55
N PHE A 231 -35.32 -36.51 -16.98
CA PHE A 231 -35.50 -37.34 -15.80
C PHE A 231 -34.98 -38.78 -15.99
N ILE A 232 -34.30 -39.32 -14.97
CA ILE A 232 -34.21 -40.76 -14.72
C ILE A 232 -34.64 -41.02 -13.25
N SER A 233 -35.62 -41.91 -13.07
CA SER A 233 -36.25 -42.23 -11.78
C SER A 233 -35.40 -43.08 -10.85
N HIS A 234 -35.63 -42.94 -9.55
CA HIS A 234 -34.86 -43.55 -8.44
C HIS A 234 -34.70 -45.09 -8.53
N ASP A 235 -35.59 -45.79 -9.23
CA ASP A 235 -35.58 -47.25 -9.35
C ASP A 235 -34.49 -47.78 -10.31
N GLU A 236 -33.93 -46.95 -11.20
CA GLU A 236 -32.82 -47.35 -12.10
C GLU A 236 -31.43 -47.21 -11.45
N ILE A 237 -31.32 -46.50 -10.33
CA ILE A 237 -30.04 -46.32 -9.61
C ILE A 237 -29.71 -47.54 -8.73
N GLU A 238 -30.71 -48.17 -8.12
CA GLU A 238 -30.52 -49.37 -7.29
C GLU A 238 -30.12 -50.60 -8.14
N GLU A 239 -30.63 -50.71 -9.37
CA GLU A 239 -30.31 -51.85 -10.27
C GLU A 239 -28.88 -51.79 -10.86
N ILE A 240 -28.29 -50.59 -10.96
CA ILE A 240 -26.89 -50.38 -11.38
C ILE A 240 -25.92 -50.59 -10.21
N PHE A 241 -26.35 -50.26 -8.98
CA PHE A 241 -25.54 -50.40 -7.77
C PHE A 241 -25.33 -51.89 -7.40
N ASP A 242 -26.39 -52.70 -7.48
CA ASP A 242 -26.34 -54.15 -7.17
C ASP A 242 -25.70 -55.00 -8.28
N ARG A 243 -25.62 -54.50 -9.52
CA ARG A 243 -24.88 -55.15 -10.63
C ARG A 243 -23.37 -54.92 -10.60
N THR A 244 -22.91 -53.87 -9.91
CA THR A 244 -21.48 -53.50 -9.91
C THR A 244 -20.74 -54.02 -8.68
N PHE A 245 -21.41 -54.14 -7.52
CA PHE A 245 -20.79 -54.59 -6.28
C PHE A 245 -21.67 -55.65 -5.61
N GLY A 246 -21.44 -56.91 -5.98
CA GLY A 246 -22.09 -58.04 -5.34
C GLY A 246 -21.93 -58.06 -3.81
N THR A 247 -22.96 -58.60 -3.17
CA THR A 247 -23.15 -58.85 -1.74
C THR A 247 -21.93 -59.41 -0.98
N GLY A 248 -21.61 -58.79 0.16
CA GLY A 248 -21.22 -59.54 1.37
C GLY A 248 -19.95 -59.15 2.12
N SER A 249 -20.14 -58.79 3.40
CA SER A 249 -19.37 -59.26 4.57
C SER A 249 -18.13 -58.48 5.07
N PHE A 250 -18.32 -57.86 6.23
CA PHE A 250 -17.33 -57.37 7.21
C PHE A 250 -16.19 -58.34 7.57
N LYS A 251 -14.94 -57.84 7.77
CA LYS A 251 -14.19 -57.90 9.08
C LYS A 251 -12.71 -57.42 9.03
N LYS A 252 -12.39 -56.56 10.01
CA LYS A 252 -11.19 -56.49 10.91
C LYS A 252 -9.73 -56.61 10.37
N ARG A 253 -8.96 -55.54 10.65
CA ARG A 253 -7.56 -55.41 11.16
C ARG A 253 -6.48 -56.42 10.72
N ARG A 254 -5.35 -55.93 10.19
CA ARG A 254 -4.05 -55.79 10.90
C ARG A 254 -2.94 -55.22 10.00
N ASP A 255 -2.13 -54.38 10.64
CA ASP A 255 -0.77 -53.88 10.38
C ASP A 255 0.10 -54.50 9.27
N ILE A 256 0.85 -53.67 8.53
CA ILE A 256 2.33 -53.49 8.60
C ILE A 256 2.82 -52.77 7.32
N GLY A 257 3.51 -51.64 7.51
CA GLY A 257 4.80 -51.39 6.86
C GLY A 257 4.86 -50.50 5.61
N ALA A 258 5.27 -49.23 5.83
CA ALA A 258 6.29 -48.47 5.08
C ALA A 258 5.96 -48.06 3.62
N THR A 259 6.22 -46.87 3.06
CA THR A 259 6.88 -45.59 3.40
C THR A 259 6.65 -44.73 2.13
N ARG A 260 6.14 -43.49 2.15
CA ARG A 260 6.88 -42.22 2.30
C ARG A 260 5.85 -41.07 2.37
N GLN A 261 5.85 -40.38 3.51
CA GLN A 261 5.18 -39.10 3.84
C GLN A 261 5.76 -37.97 2.95
N VAL A 262 5.01 -37.00 2.39
CA VAL A 262 4.15 -35.95 2.97
C VAL A 262 4.83 -35.22 4.13
N ILE A 263 5.64 -34.21 3.82
CA ILE A 263 6.04 -33.20 4.81
C ILE A 263 4.86 -32.24 4.98
N GLU A 264 4.07 -32.57 5.99
CA GLU A 264 3.02 -31.77 6.62
C GLU A 264 3.70 -30.82 7.63
N TYR A 265 3.52 -29.50 7.48
CA TYR A 265 3.91 -28.56 8.53
C TYR A 265 2.86 -28.57 9.65
N LYS A 266 3.09 -29.42 10.66
CA LYS A 266 2.44 -29.34 11.98
C LYS A 266 2.85 -28.07 12.71
N LYS A 267 1.88 -27.24 13.07
CA LYS A 267 2.06 -26.20 14.09
C LYS A 267 1.42 -26.68 15.38
N GLU A 268 2.26 -27.11 16.33
CA GLU A 268 1.84 -27.43 17.69
C GLU A 268 1.28 -26.16 18.37
N LYS A 269 0.00 -26.20 18.72
CA LYS A 269 -0.62 -25.20 19.58
C LYS A 269 -0.21 -25.49 21.04
N LYS A 270 0.79 -24.76 21.55
CA LYS A 270 0.94 -24.60 23.00
C LYS A 270 -0.25 -23.78 23.52
N LYS A 271 -1.01 -24.35 24.47
CA LYS A 271 -2.05 -23.63 25.22
C LYS A 271 -1.37 -22.53 26.03
N ILE A 272 -1.83 -21.29 25.85
CA ILE A 272 -1.42 -20.14 26.64
C ILE A 272 -2.46 -20.02 27.76
N GLU A 273 -2.06 -20.35 28.97
CA GLU A 273 -2.87 -20.15 30.17
C GLU A 273 -2.35 -18.89 30.87
N THR A 274 -3.22 -17.86 30.88
CA THR A 274 -3.10 -16.52 31.50
C THR A 274 -2.61 -15.34 30.62
N PRO A 275 -3.23 -14.14 30.77
CA PRO A 275 -2.95 -12.95 29.95
C PRO A 275 -1.56 -12.32 30.12
N SER A 276 -0.78 -12.69 31.15
CA SER A 276 0.50 -12.04 31.44
C SER A 276 1.67 -12.56 30.58
N GLU A 277 1.65 -13.82 30.15
CA GLU A 277 2.69 -14.40 29.27
C GLU A 277 2.56 -13.91 27.82
N ALA A 278 1.33 -13.67 27.35
CA ALA A 278 1.08 -13.13 26.01
C ALA A 278 1.61 -11.70 25.86
N SER A 279 1.51 -10.88 26.92
CA SER A 279 2.03 -9.50 26.95
C SER A 279 3.56 -9.46 26.95
N PHE A 280 4.21 -10.41 27.64
CA PHE A 280 5.66 -10.54 27.67
C PHE A 280 6.23 -10.98 26.31
N LEU A 281 5.62 -11.99 25.67
CA LEU A 281 6.00 -12.46 24.33
C LEU A 281 5.74 -11.41 23.24
N TRP A 282 4.73 -10.56 23.40
CA TRP A 282 4.43 -9.47 22.46
C TRP A 282 5.43 -8.32 22.58
N LYS A 283 5.90 -7.99 23.80
CA LYS A 283 7.00 -7.03 24.03
C LYS A 283 8.32 -7.55 23.47
N GLN A 284 8.66 -8.80 23.73
CA GLN A 284 9.89 -9.43 23.23
C GLN A 284 9.92 -9.48 21.70
N ARG A 285 8.80 -9.86 21.06
CA ARG A 285 8.67 -9.78 19.59
C ARG A 285 8.69 -8.36 19.06
N LYS A 286 8.17 -7.37 19.78
CA LYS A 286 8.24 -5.97 19.38
C LYS A 286 9.68 -5.47 19.42
N GLU A 287 10.44 -5.83 20.44
CA GLU A 287 11.87 -5.49 20.56
C GLU A 287 12.70 -6.20 19.50
N GLU A 288 12.50 -7.51 19.28
CA GLU A 288 13.15 -8.28 18.20
C GLU A 288 12.80 -7.71 16.81
N LYS A 289 11.55 -7.30 16.57
CA LYS A 289 11.13 -6.68 15.29
C LYS A 289 11.71 -5.27 15.14
N LYS A 290 11.82 -4.50 16.23
CA LYS A 290 12.43 -3.17 16.24
C LYS A 290 13.95 -3.24 16.04
N GLU A 291 14.59 -4.29 16.57
CA GLU A 291 16.01 -4.58 16.41
C GLU A 291 16.33 -5.17 15.03
N ALA A 292 15.38 -5.90 14.41
CA ALA A 292 15.46 -6.33 13.00
C ALA A 292 15.23 -5.17 12.00
N ILE A 293 14.29 -4.26 12.27
CA ILE A 293 14.03 -3.06 11.46
C ILE A 293 15.21 -2.08 11.53
N LYS A 294 15.91 -2.01 12.67
CA LYS A 294 17.09 -1.14 12.83
C LYS A 294 18.35 -1.68 12.13
N LYS A 295 18.28 -2.86 11.51
CA LYS A 295 19.44 -3.60 10.98
C LYS A 295 19.46 -3.74 9.45
N GLN A 296 18.62 -3.04 8.69
CA GLN A 296 18.62 -3.12 7.22
C GLN A 296 18.32 -1.77 6.56
N GLU A 297 19.23 -0.81 6.70
CA GLU A 297 19.43 0.21 5.65
C GLU A 297 20.69 -0.25 4.91
N GLU A 298 20.51 -0.98 3.80
CA GLU A 298 21.59 -1.50 2.94
C GLU A 298 22.00 -0.37 1.99
N TYR A 299 23.25 0.08 2.05
CA TYR A 299 23.79 1.11 1.15
C TYR A 299 24.52 0.46 -0.01
N LEU A 300 24.37 1.00 -1.21
CA LEU A 300 25.12 0.57 -2.38
C LEU A 300 25.95 1.73 -2.91
N LEU A 301 27.27 1.60 -2.81
CA LEU A 301 28.23 2.59 -3.29
C LEU A 301 28.77 2.18 -4.66
N VAL A 302 28.70 3.10 -5.62
CA VAL A 302 29.01 2.83 -7.02
C VAL A 302 30.00 3.86 -7.56
N ASP A 303 31.12 3.39 -8.13
CA ASP A 303 31.99 4.21 -8.97
C ASP A 303 31.39 4.34 -10.38
N GLY A 304 30.94 5.54 -10.72
CA GLY A 304 30.22 5.80 -11.96
C GLY A 304 31.09 5.67 -13.21
N TYR A 305 32.36 6.09 -13.18
CA TYR A 305 33.22 5.99 -14.36
C TYR A 305 33.68 4.57 -14.62
N ASN A 306 33.96 3.81 -13.56
CA ASN A 306 34.30 2.39 -13.71
C ASN A 306 33.17 1.61 -14.40
N ILE A 307 31.90 1.88 -14.08
CA ILE A 307 30.77 1.25 -14.79
C ILE A 307 30.66 1.75 -16.23
N ILE A 308 30.72 3.07 -16.45
CA ILE A 308 30.61 3.66 -17.80
C ILE A 308 31.64 3.05 -18.76
N PHE A 309 32.89 2.87 -18.31
CA PHE A 309 33.95 2.34 -19.17
C PHE A 309 34.00 0.81 -19.24
N SER A 310 33.28 0.11 -18.36
CA SER A 310 33.19 -1.36 -18.35
C SER A 310 32.04 -1.90 -19.19
N TRP A 311 30.92 -1.18 -19.31
CA TRP A 311 29.74 -1.64 -20.05
C TRP A 311 29.77 -1.14 -21.50
N GLU A 312 29.73 -2.05 -22.47
CA GLU A 312 29.86 -1.73 -23.91
C GLU A 312 28.92 -0.60 -24.37
N GLU A 313 27.63 -0.65 -23.99
CA GLU A 313 26.66 0.38 -24.37
C GLU A 313 26.96 1.77 -23.79
N LEU A 314 27.47 1.84 -22.56
CA LEU A 314 27.79 3.11 -21.90
C LEU A 314 29.14 3.65 -22.39
N LYS A 315 30.08 2.75 -22.66
CA LYS A 315 31.39 3.06 -23.22
C LYS A 315 31.26 3.66 -24.61
N ASP A 316 30.42 3.08 -25.46
CA ASP A 316 30.14 3.59 -26.80
C ASP A 316 29.52 5.00 -26.73
N LEU A 317 28.57 5.21 -25.82
CA LEU A 317 28.00 6.54 -25.57
C LEU A 317 29.02 7.54 -25.02
N ALA A 318 29.93 7.10 -24.14
CA ALA A 318 30.96 7.95 -23.58
C ALA A 318 31.98 8.44 -24.63
N THR A 319 32.15 7.71 -25.74
CA THR A 319 32.98 8.19 -26.87
C THR A 319 32.37 9.39 -27.59
N VAL A 320 31.04 9.53 -27.54
CA VAL A 320 30.29 10.62 -28.18
C VAL A 320 30.00 11.75 -27.20
N SER A 321 29.56 11.44 -25.98
CA SER A 321 29.30 12.39 -24.91
C SER A 321 29.43 11.73 -23.54
N ILE A 322 30.39 12.20 -22.75
CA ILE A 322 30.58 11.74 -21.36
C ILE A 322 29.38 12.11 -20.50
N ASP A 323 28.77 13.28 -20.72
CA ASP A 323 27.57 13.71 -20.00
C ASP A 323 26.35 12.84 -20.33
N GLY A 324 26.21 12.45 -21.60
CA GLY A 324 25.16 11.52 -22.02
C GLY A 324 25.30 10.14 -21.39
N ALA A 325 26.53 9.62 -21.28
CA ALA A 325 26.80 8.36 -20.60
C ALA A 325 26.54 8.45 -19.08
N ARG A 326 26.88 9.58 -18.44
CA ARG A 326 26.57 9.84 -17.03
C ARG A 326 25.06 9.82 -16.78
N ASN A 327 24.30 10.56 -17.59
CA ASN A 327 22.83 10.60 -17.45
C ASN A 327 22.20 9.21 -17.62
N LYS A 328 22.59 8.46 -18.66
CA LYS A 328 22.08 7.11 -18.88
C LYS A 328 22.44 6.15 -17.73
N LEU A 329 23.64 6.27 -17.16
CA LEU A 329 24.01 5.47 -15.98
C LEU A 329 23.15 5.84 -14.77
N MET A 330 22.94 7.13 -14.51
CA MET A 330 22.10 7.60 -13.40
C MET A 330 20.66 7.10 -13.53
N ASP A 331 20.09 7.07 -14.74
CA ASP A 331 18.76 6.50 -15.00
C ASP A 331 18.71 4.99 -14.70
N ILE A 332 19.75 4.25 -15.08
CA ILE A 332 19.85 2.80 -14.80
C ILE A 332 19.91 2.55 -13.28
N LEU A 333 20.71 3.33 -12.55
CA LEU A 333 20.91 3.17 -11.11
C LEU A 333 19.68 3.61 -10.31
N CYS A 334 18.99 4.66 -10.75
CA CYS A 334 17.67 5.07 -10.22
C CYS A 334 16.66 3.92 -10.27
N ASN A 335 16.59 3.22 -11.40
CA ASN A 335 15.74 2.04 -11.56
C ASN A 335 16.21 0.85 -10.69
N TYR A 336 17.53 0.67 -10.55
CA TYR A 336 18.10 -0.40 -9.74
C TYR A 336 17.82 -0.24 -8.25
N GLN A 337 17.95 0.98 -7.71
CA GLN A 337 17.64 1.29 -6.32
C GLN A 337 16.18 0.94 -5.98
N GLY A 338 15.25 1.30 -6.88
CA GLY A 338 13.83 0.96 -6.74
C GLY A 338 13.54 -0.54 -6.71
N PHE A 339 14.41 -1.37 -7.31
CA PHE A 339 14.26 -2.83 -7.32
C PHE A 339 14.85 -3.51 -6.08
N LYS A 340 15.96 -2.98 -5.53
CA LYS A 340 16.70 -3.61 -4.42
C LYS A 340 16.34 -3.08 -3.03
N HIS A 341 15.58 -1.98 -2.93
CA HIS A 341 15.27 -1.30 -1.67
C HIS A 341 16.53 -0.96 -0.85
N CYS A 342 17.60 -0.53 -1.53
CA CYS A 342 18.85 -0.06 -0.93
C CYS A 342 18.97 1.47 -1.05
N GLU A 343 19.86 2.10 -0.30
CA GLU A 343 20.22 3.51 -0.46
C GLU A 343 21.45 3.62 -1.38
N LEU A 344 21.29 4.18 -2.57
CA LEU A 344 22.33 4.13 -3.62
C LEU A 344 23.05 5.47 -3.76
N ILE A 345 24.38 5.41 -3.68
CA ILE A 345 25.27 6.57 -3.84
C ILE A 345 26.22 6.31 -5.00
N VAL A 346 26.15 7.16 -6.03
CA VAL A 346 27.03 7.14 -7.19
C VAL A 346 28.08 8.21 -7.05
N VAL A 347 29.35 7.82 -7.20
CA VAL A 347 30.50 8.72 -7.09
C VAL A 347 31.16 8.86 -8.46
N PHE A 348 31.34 10.11 -8.89
CA PHE A 348 32.04 10.47 -10.11
C PHE A 348 33.30 11.25 -9.78
N ASP A 349 34.43 10.84 -10.36
CA ASP A 349 35.68 11.60 -10.33
C ASP A 349 35.51 12.99 -10.97
N ALA A 350 36.03 14.02 -10.31
CA ALA A 350 36.23 15.32 -10.96
C ALA A 350 37.35 15.22 -12.02
N TYR A 351 37.02 14.69 -13.19
CA TYR A 351 37.95 14.65 -14.32
C TYR A 351 37.77 15.92 -15.19
N LYS A 352 38.80 16.78 -15.19
CA LYS A 352 39.02 17.97 -16.05
C LYS A 352 38.28 19.28 -15.74
N LEU A 353 38.04 19.62 -14.48
CA LEU A 353 37.64 20.99 -14.12
C LEU A 353 38.53 21.51 -12.98
N GLU A 354 39.39 22.48 -13.28
CA GLU A 354 40.26 23.14 -12.28
C GLU A 354 39.40 23.81 -11.20
N GLY A 355 39.65 23.49 -9.92
CA GLY A 355 39.06 24.19 -8.77
C GLY A 355 37.65 23.76 -8.34
N HIS A 356 37.13 22.60 -8.78
CA HIS A 356 35.78 22.17 -8.37
C HIS A 356 35.68 21.71 -6.90
N PRO A 357 34.76 22.27 -6.10
CA PRO A 357 34.43 21.74 -4.76
C PRO A 357 33.65 20.42 -4.86
N VAL A 358 33.60 19.66 -3.76
CA VAL A 358 32.74 18.47 -3.68
C VAL A 358 31.29 18.90 -3.89
N GLU A 359 30.65 18.34 -4.92
CA GLU A 359 29.27 18.64 -5.27
C GLU A 359 28.41 17.41 -4.98
N ILE A 360 27.51 17.54 -4.02
CA ILE A 360 26.54 16.50 -3.67
C ILE A 360 25.20 16.97 -4.22
N SER A 361 24.64 16.19 -5.13
CA SER A 361 23.35 16.45 -5.73
C SER A 361 22.47 15.20 -5.61
N ASN A 362 21.17 15.41 -5.53
CA ASN A 362 20.22 14.30 -5.57
C ASN A 362 19.70 14.20 -7.01
N TYR A 363 19.87 13.03 -7.61
CA TYR A 363 19.32 12.74 -8.93
C TYR A 363 18.17 11.76 -8.75
N HIS A 364 16.93 12.26 -8.76
CA HIS A 364 15.75 11.48 -8.43
C HIS A 364 15.84 10.85 -7.03
N ASN A 365 15.91 9.50 -6.94
CA ASN A 365 15.99 8.74 -5.70
C ASN A 365 17.42 8.31 -5.32
N ILE A 366 18.43 8.58 -6.17
CA ILE A 366 19.84 8.25 -5.92
C ILE A 366 20.62 9.50 -5.47
N HIS A 367 21.67 9.30 -4.69
CA HIS A 367 22.63 10.35 -4.34
C HIS A 367 23.80 10.36 -5.31
N VAL A 368 24.13 11.53 -5.86
CA VAL A 368 25.24 11.70 -6.81
C VAL A 368 26.28 12.61 -6.21
N VAL A 369 27.50 12.12 -6.13
CA VAL A 369 28.65 12.85 -5.58
C VAL A 369 29.71 13.04 -6.65
N TYR A 370 30.09 14.29 -6.87
CA TYR A 370 31.30 14.64 -7.59
C TYR A 370 32.42 14.91 -6.59
N THR A 371 33.53 14.18 -6.71
CA THR A 371 34.68 14.35 -5.81
C THR A 371 35.37 15.70 -6.05
N LYS A 372 36.22 16.13 -5.12
CA LYS A 372 37.06 17.33 -5.31
C LYS A 372 38.25 17.01 -6.23
N GLU A 373 38.87 18.06 -6.75
CA GLU A 373 40.12 17.95 -7.51
C GLU A 373 41.18 17.13 -6.74
N ALA A 374 41.78 16.15 -7.43
CA ALA A 374 42.78 15.20 -6.91
C ALA A 374 42.28 14.15 -5.88
N GLU A 375 40.96 13.93 -5.75
CA GLU A 375 40.39 12.79 -5.01
C GLU A 375 39.67 11.84 -5.97
N THR A 376 40.06 10.56 -5.96
CA THR A 376 39.41 9.51 -6.77
C THR A 376 38.15 8.98 -6.07
N ALA A 377 37.23 8.42 -6.84
CA ALA A 377 35.98 7.84 -6.38
C ALA A 377 36.26 6.71 -5.41
N ASP A 378 37.27 5.87 -5.70
CA ASP A 378 37.76 4.85 -4.78
C ASP A 378 38.14 5.44 -3.41
N GLN A 379 38.91 6.53 -3.37
CA GLN A 379 39.32 7.17 -2.11
C GLN A 379 38.14 7.78 -1.35
N TYR A 380 37.15 8.31 -2.07
CA TYR A 380 35.94 8.87 -1.47
C TYR A 380 35.03 7.75 -0.91
N ILE A 381 34.83 6.69 -1.68
CA ILE A 381 34.05 5.51 -1.29
C ILE A 381 34.68 4.86 -0.07
N GLU A 382 36.00 4.65 -0.02
CA GLU A 382 36.69 4.10 1.15
C GLU A 382 36.45 4.94 2.42
N LYS A 383 36.53 6.27 2.32
CA LYS A 383 36.25 7.17 3.45
C LYS A 383 34.80 7.06 3.90
N LEU A 384 33.86 6.98 2.94
CA LEU A 384 32.44 6.88 3.19
C LEU A 384 32.07 5.54 3.85
N VAL A 385 32.61 4.42 3.35
CA VAL A 385 32.47 3.09 3.96
C VAL A 385 33.02 3.10 5.39
N HIS A 386 34.17 3.71 5.64
CA HIS A 386 34.72 3.80 6.99
C HIS A 386 33.86 4.63 7.96
N GLN A 387 33.13 5.63 7.46
CA GLN A 387 32.22 6.46 8.26
C GLN A 387 30.88 5.76 8.52
N ILE A 388 30.30 5.12 7.49
CA ILE A 388 28.94 4.56 7.49
C ILE A 388 28.93 3.09 7.95
N GLY A 389 29.96 2.31 7.64
CA GLY A 389 30.06 0.86 7.92
C GLY A 389 30.16 0.48 9.40
N LYS A 390 30.20 1.45 10.33
CA LYS A 390 30.03 1.18 11.78
C LYS A 390 28.55 1.06 12.19
N LYS A 391 27.62 1.51 11.34
CA LYS A 391 26.21 1.72 11.69
C LYS A 391 25.23 1.11 10.68
N TYR A 392 25.67 0.82 9.46
CA TYR A 392 24.84 0.32 8.36
C TYR A 392 25.53 -0.80 7.59
N ASP A 393 24.76 -1.58 6.84
CA ASP A 393 25.27 -2.61 5.90
C ASP A 393 25.61 -1.89 4.58
N VAL A 394 26.85 -1.98 4.11
CA VAL A 394 27.39 -1.19 2.97
C VAL A 394 28.14 -2.10 2.01
#